data_AF-A0A924KAU5-F1
#
_entry.id   AF-A0A924KAU5-F1
#
_cell.length_a   1.000
_cell.length_b   1.000
_cell.length_c   1.000
_cell.angle_alpha   90.00
_cell.angle_beta   90.00
_cell.angle_gamma   90.00
#
_symmetry.space_group_name_H-M   'P 1'
#
loop_
_entity.id
_entity.type
_entity.pdbx_description
1 polymer ?
#
loop_
_entity_poly.entity_id
_entity_poly.type
_entity_poly.pdbx_seq_one_letter_code
_entity_poly.pdbx_strand_id
1 'polypeptide(L)' 'NSKEPETPIATKNFLESLHYRAQDLGRLIGTDYAEGFTAERYLGINCLGDLI' A
#
# COMPACT_ATOMS: atom_id res chain seq x y z
N ASN A 1 15.64 -7.08 -18.98
CA ASN A 1 15.70 -8.41 -18.35
C ASN A 1 17.04 -8.57 -17.65
N SER A 2 17.01 -8.73 -16.32
CA SER A 2 18.21 -8.93 -15.48
C SER A 2 18.80 -10.33 -15.69
N LYS A 3 20.09 -10.50 -15.39
CA LYS A 3 20.80 -11.79 -15.37
C LYS A 3 20.99 -12.33 -13.95
N GLU A 4 20.49 -11.60 -12.96
CA GLU A 4 20.54 -12.01 -11.55
C GLU A 4 19.59 -13.17 -11.29
N PRO A 5 19.87 -14.03 -10.30
CA PRO A 5 18.97 -15.11 -9.92
C PRO A 5 17.62 -14.56 -9.44
N GLU A 6 16.54 -15.18 -9.89
CA GLU A 6 15.19 -14.80 -9.49
C GLU A 6 15.00 -15.07 -7.99
N THR A 7 14.57 -14.04 -7.26
CA THR A 7 14.26 -14.14 -5.83
C THR A 7 12.75 -14.30 -5.65
N PRO A 8 12.26 -14.83 -4.51
CA PRO A 8 10.82 -14.95 -4.27
C PRO A 8 10.04 -13.64 -4.44
N ILE A 9 10.66 -12.50 -4.12
CA ILE A 9 10.08 -11.16 -4.25
C ILE A 9 10.16 -10.58 -5.67
N ALA A 10 10.98 -11.17 -6.55
CA ALA A 10 11.11 -10.76 -7.95
C ALA A 10 10.17 -11.53 -8.88
N THR A 11 9.33 -12.42 -8.35
CA THR A 11 8.37 -13.20 -9.14
C THR A 11 7.16 -12.34 -9.55
N LYS A 12 6.56 -12.66 -10.70
CA LYS A 12 5.33 -12.00 -11.14
C LYS A 12 4.23 -12.09 -10.08
N ASN A 13 4.04 -13.27 -9.47
CA ASN A 13 3.02 -13.46 -8.43
C ASN A 13 3.20 -12.53 -7.23
N PHE A 14 4.44 -12.25 -6.81
CA PHE A 14 4.70 -11.31 -5.72
C PHE A 14 4.29 -9.88 -6.12
N LEU A 15 4.67 -9.43 -7.31
CA LEU A 15 4.29 -8.11 -7.81
C LEU A 15 2.76 -7.95 -7.93
N GLU A 16 2.07 -8.95 -8.48
CA GLU A 16 0.59 -8.95 -8.55
C GLU A 16 -0.03 -8.90 -7.15
N SER A 17 0.53 -9.61 -6.17
CA SER A 17 0.03 -9.58 -4.78
C SER A 17 0.14 -8.19 -4.13
N LEU A 18 1.18 -7.41 -4.48
CA LEU A 18 1.30 -6.03 -4.04
C LEU A 18 0.21 -5.15 -4.67
N HIS A 19 -0.04 -5.32 -5.96
CA HIS A 19 -1.11 -4.60 -6.65
C HIS A 19 -2.48 -4.89 -6.04
N TYR A 20 -2.81 -6.16 -5.78
CA TYR A 20 -4.06 -6.52 -5.14
C TYR A 20 -4.20 -5.95 -3.72
N ARG A 21 -3.12 -5.90 -2.94
CA ARG A 21 -3.14 -5.30 -1.60
C ARG A 21 -3.44 -3.80 -1.65
N ALA A 22 -2.86 -3.07 -2.61
CA ALA A 22 -3.13 -1.65 -2.77
C ALA A 22 -4.58 -1.39 -3.23
N GLN A 23 -5.12 -2.22 -4.13
CA GLN A 23 -6.53 -2.14 -4.54
C GLN A 23 -7.49 -2.46 -3.40
N ASP A 24 -7.18 -3.47 -2.58
CA ASP A 24 -8.04 -3.85 -1.46
C ASP A 24 -8.12 -2.73 -0.41
N LEU A 25 -6.99 -2.06 -0.14
CA LEU A 25 -6.98 -0.86 0.71
C LEU A 25 -7.73 0.31 0.08
N GLY A 26 -7.58 0.54 -1.22
CA GLY A 26 -8.32 1.58 -1.95
C GLY A 26 -9.83 1.37 -1.85
N ARG A 27 -10.28 0.13 -2.04
CA ARG A 27 -11.68 -0.28 -1.91
C ARG A 27 -12.28 0.10 -0.56
N LEU A 28 -11.51 0.04 0.54
CA LEU A 28 -12.01 0.40 1.87
C LEU A 28 -12.30 1.89 2.03
N ILE A 29 -11.62 2.75 1.26
CA ILE A 29 -11.77 4.21 1.32
C ILE A 29 -12.43 4.81 0.06
N GLY A 30 -12.89 3.96 -0.87
CA GLY A 30 -13.58 4.39 -2.08
C GLY A 30 -12.66 4.94 -3.18
N THR A 31 -11.40 4.53 -3.22
CA THR A 31 -10.42 4.90 -4.27
C THR A 31 -9.91 3.67 -5.02
N ASP A 32 -9.27 3.85 -6.18
CA ASP A 32 -8.75 2.73 -6.99
C ASP A 32 -7.59 2.00 -6.28
N TYR A 33 -6.76 2.74 -5.55
CA TYR A 33 -5.59 2.23 -4.82
C TYR A 33 -5.36 3.06 -3.55
N ALA A 34 -4.81 2.42 -2.51
CA ALA A 34 -4.33 3.10 -1.30
C ALA A 34 -3.17 2.33 -0.65
N GLU A 35 -2.47 3.01 0.26
CA GLU A 35 -1.43 2.42 1.11
C GLU A 35 -1.79 2.64 2.59
N GLY A 36 -1.62 1.59 3.39
CA GLY A 36 -1.95 1.60 4.81
C GLY A 36 -0.71 1.80 5.67
N PHE A 37 -0.80 2.73 6.62
CA PHE A 37 0.28 3.04 7.57
C PHE A 37 -0.16 2.74 8.99
N THR A 38 0.80 2.33 9.84
CA THR A 38 0.62 2.23 11.28
C THR A 38 1.44 3.31 11.96
N ALA A 39 0.91 3.89 13.05
CA ALA A 39 1.61 4.84 13.88
C ALA A 39 1.46 4.42 15.34
N GLU A 40 2.54 4.49 16.11
CA GLU A 40 2.52 4.21 17.55
C GLU A 40 1.76 5.32 18.30
N ARG A 41 1.88 6.57 17.83
CA ARG A 41 1.29 7.76 18.44
C ARG A 41 0.06 8.20 17.66
N TYR A 42 -0.86 8.86 18.36
CA TYR A 42 -2.00 9.50 17.73
C TYR A 42 -1.55 10.56 16.71
N LEU A 43 -2.30 10.69 15.62
CA LEU A 43 -2.07 11.72 14.61
C LEU A 43 -2.30 13.10 15.24
N GLY A 44 -1.24 13.92 15.24
CA GLY A 44 -1.35 15.33 15.63
C GLY A 44 -1.92 16.14 14.47
N ILE A 45 -3.09 16.73 14.67
CA ILE A 45 -3.77 17.61 13.70
C ILE A 45 -4.19 18.91 14.39
N ASN A 46 -4.26 20.01 13.65
CA ASN A 46 -4.72 21.29 14.21
C ASN A 46 -6.25 21.33 14.24
N CYS A 47 -6.90 20.76 13.22
CA CYS A 47 -8.34 20.60 13.15
C CYS A 47 -8.73 19.30 12.42
N LEU A 48 -9.96 18.83 12.60
CA LEU A 48 -10.44 17.59 11.98
C LEU A 48 -10.40 17.62 10.44
N GLY A 49 -10.50 18.81 9.84
CA GLY A 49 -10.44 19.00 8.39
C GLY A 49 -9.09 18.68 7.76
N ASP A 50 -8.01 18.58 8.55
CA ASP A 50 -6.67 18.27 8.03
C ASP A 50 -6.53 16.80 7.56
N LEU A 51 -7.55 15.96 7.78
CA LEU A 51 -7.53 14.52 7.48
C LEU A 51 -8.11 14.14 6.10
N ILE A 52 -8.70 15.08 5.35
CA ILE A 52 -9.46 14.81 4.11
C ILE A 52 -9.19 15.87 3.06
#